data_AF-Q066K1-F1
#
_entry.id   AF-Q066K1-F1
#
_cell.length_a   1.000
_cell.length_b   1.000
_cell.length_c   1.000
_cell.angle_alpha   90.00
_cell.angle_beta   90.00
_cell.angle_gamma   90.00
#
_symmetry.space_group_name_H-M   'P 1'
#
loop_
_entity.id
_entity.type
_entity.pdbx_description
1 polymer ?
#
loop_
_entity_poly.entity_id
_entity_poly.type
_entity_poly.pdbx_seq_one_letter_code
_entity_poly.pdbx_strand_id
1 'polypeptide(L)'
;MTNPFRLRWLEGWTFQVVLMEGHVQIEAQGFGITLRTPVRPQETPQAAADRLVLDEDRRRRAMRQAWIRGQDALSPNKETRYSNANSEESLPNSLVVVGEGHRQLVA
;
A
#
# COMPACT_ATOMS: atom_id res chain seq x y z
N MET A 1 4.05 -19.76 -7.18
CA MET A 1 4.35 -18.52 -6.45
C MET A 1 3.27 -18.31 -5.41
N THR A 2 3.61 -18.31 -4.12
CA THR A 2 2.67 -18.12 -3.01
C THR A 2 2.26 -16.64 -2.94
N ASN A 3 0.96 -16.37 -2.78
CA ASN A 3 0.44 -14.99 -2.69
C ASN A 3 1.01 -14.28 -1.44
N PRO A 4 1.86 -13.24 -1.60
CA PRO A 4 2.49 -12.56 -0.47
C PRO A 4 1.50 -11.72 0.36
N PHE A 5 0.29 -11.50 -0.15
CA PHE A 5 -0.75 -10.72 0.51
C PHE A 5 -1.80 -11.59 1.22
N ARG A 6 -1.63 -12.92 1.29
CA ARG A 6 -2.60 -13.82 1.92
C ARG A 6 -2.31 -13.97 3.42
N LEU A 7 -3.21 -13.49 4.27
CA LEU A 7 -3.25 -13.83 5.69
C LEU A 7 -4.19 -15.02 5.93
N ARG A 8 -3.71 -16.02 6.66
CA ARG A 8 -4.53 -17.11 7.18
C ARG A 8 -4.83 -16.81 8.65
N TRP A 9 -5.90 -16.07 8.91
CA TRP A 9 -6.31 -15.68 10.26
C TRP A 9 -6.56 -16.86 11.22
N LEU A 10 -6.87 -18.04 10.70
CA LEU A 10 -7.20 -19.23 11.49
C LEU A 10 -5.97 -20.01 11.99
N GLU A 11 -4.76 -19.69 11.55
CA GLU A 11 -3.57 -20.50 11.86
C GLU A 11 -2.43 -19.57 12.27
N GLY A 12 -1.93 -19.70 13.52
CA GLY A 12 -0.78 -18.95 14.00
C GLY A 12 -1.04 -17.49 14.41
N TRP A 13 -2.31 -17.11 14.61
CA TRP A 13 -2.70 -15.80 15.15
C TRP A 13 -3.24 -15.93 16.57
N THR A 14 -2.79 -15.06 17.46
CA THR A 14 -3.29 -14.91 18.83
C THR A 14 -3.84 -13.51 19.02
N PHE A 15 -4.99 -13.40 19.66
CA PHE A 15 -5.64 -12.12 19.97
C PHE A 15 -5.54 -11.87 21.48
N GLN A 16 -5.14 -10.66 21.86
CA GLN A 16 -5.06 -10.24 23.25
C GLN A 16 -5.69 -8.86 23.43
N VAL A 17 -6.35 -8.68 24.57
CA VAL A 17 -6.87 -7.37 24.97
C VAL A 17 -5.78 -6.69 25.79
N VAL A 18 -5.35 -5.53 25.35
CA VAL A 18 -4.30 -4.74 26.00
C VAL A 18 -4.83 -3.35 26.34
N LEU A 19 -4.51 -2.87 27.55
CA LEU A 19 -4.79 -1.50 27.96
C LEU A 19 -3.51 -0.69 27.70
N MET A 20 -3.57 0.23 26.75
CA MET A 20 -2.45 1.10 26.39
C MET A 20 -2.94 2.54 26.31
N GLU A 21 -2.19 3.48 26.88
CA GLU A 21 -2.45 4.93 26.77
C GLU A 21 -3.86 5.32 27.27
N GLY A 22 -4.40 4.58 28.25
CA GLY A 22 -5.75 4.80 28.79
C GLY A 22 -6.89 4.25 27.91
N HIS A 23 -6.57 3.57 26.81
CA HIS A 23 -7.56 2.99 25.90
C HIS A 23 -7.44 1.46 25.85
N VAL A 24 -8.59 0.79 25.78
CA VAL A 24 -8.63 -0.66 25.54
C VAL A 24 -8.40 -0.89 24.05
N GLN A 25 -7.43 -1.74 23.73
CA GLN A 25 -7.09 -2.12 22.37
C GLN A 25 -7.06 -3.63 22.23
N ILE A 26 -7.31 -4.12 21.03
CA ILE A 26 -7.06 -5.49 20.64
C ILE A 26 -5.75 -5.53 19.88
N GLU A 27 -4.86 -6.39 20.33
CA GLU A 27 -3.64 -6.73 19.64
C GLU A 27 -3.77 -8.13 19.04
N ALA A 28 -3.50 -8.25 17.75
CA ALA A 28 -3.41 -9.52 17.04
C ALA A 28 -1.95 -9.76 16.68
N GLN A 29 -1.39 -10.87 17.14
CA GLN A 29 0.00 -11.25 16.90
C GLN A 29 0.05 -12.56 16.14
N GLY A 30 0.83 -12.60 15.06
CA GLY A 30 0.99 -13.81 14.25
C GLY A 30 2.04 -13.64 13.18
N PHE A 31 2.77 -14.72 12.86
CA PHE A 31 3.83 -14.73 11.82
C PHE A 31 4.87 -13.60 11.95
N GLY A 32 5.18 -13.17 13.19
CA GLY A 32 6.11 -12.06 13.45
C GLY A 32 5.56 -10.66 13.20
N ILE A 33 4.25 -10.54 12.96
CA ILE A 33 3.55 -9.27 12.75
C ILE A 33 2.64 -9.02 13.94
N THR A 34 2.60 -7.78 14.40
CA THR A 34 1.66 -7.31 15.43
C THR A 34 0.75 -6.25 14.81
N LEU A 35 -0.56 -6.48 14.90
CA LEU A 35 -1.61 -5.57 14.46
C LEU A 35 -2.38 -5.09 15.68
N ARG A 36 -2.82 -3.84 15.67
CA ARG A 36 -3.55 -3.24 16.80
C ARG A 36 -4.75 -2.47 16.31
N THR A 37 -5.83 -2.53 17.09
CA THR A 37 -7.00 -1.68 16.87
C THR A 37 -7.61 -1.26 18.20
N PRO A 38 -8.07 -0.01 18.36
CA PRO A 38 -8.77 0.40 19.56
C PRO A 38 -10.17 -0.22 19.63
N VAL A 39 -10.63 -0.55 20.83
CA VAL A 39 -12.01 -0.93 21.09
C VAL A 39 -12.85 0.34 21.17
N ARG A 40 -13.91 0.43 20.37
CA ARG A 40 -14.78 1.60 20.36
C ARG A 40 -15.72 1.61 21.57
N PRO A 41 -16.24 2.79 21.97
CA PRO A 41 -17.30 2.86 22.97
C PRO A 41 -18.49 1.98 22.55
N GLN A 42 -18.99 1.15 23.46
CA GLN A 42 -20.08 0.18 23.25
C GLN A 42 -19.72 -1.04 22.36
N GLU A 43 -18.48 -1.17 21.90
CA GLU A 43 -18.02 -2.34 21.15
C GLU A 43 -17.51 -3.43 22.10
N THR A 44 -17.79 -4.70 21.79
CA THR A 44 -17.20 -5.81 22.55
C THR A 44 -15.76 -6.05 22.07
N PRO A 45 -14.85 -6.56 22.92
CA PRO A 45 -13.49 -6.91 22.51
C PRO A 45 -13.45 -7.85 21.30
N GLN A 46 -14.40 -8.77 21.21
CA GLN A 46 -14.54 -9.70 20.08
C GLN A 46 -14.94 -8.96 18.79
N ALA A 47 -15.91 -8.05 18.85
CA ALA A 47 -16.30 -7.25 17.68
C ALA A 47 -15.13 -6.38 17.17
N ALA A 48 -14.32 -5.84 18.09
CA ALA A 48 -13.11 -5.11 17.73
C ALA A 48 -12.05 -6.02 17.06
N ALA A 49 -11.92 -7.28 17.50
CA ALA A 49 -11.06 -8.27 16.87
C ALA A 49 -11.54 -8.63 15.45
N ASP A 50 -12.84 -8.86 15.26
CA ASP A 50 -13.43 -9.13 13.94
C ASP A 50 -13.21 -7.95 12.99
N ARG A 51 -13.38 -6.72 13.49
CA ARG A 51 -13.11 -5.51 12.72
C ARG A 51 -11.64 -5.40 12.32
N LEU A 52 -10.70 -5.70 13.22
CA LEU A 52 -9.26 -5.73 12.92
C LEU A 52 -8.97 -6.68 11.76
N VAL A 53 -9.53 -7.90 11.81
CA VAL A 53 -9.37 -8.93 10.78
C VAL A 53 -9.89 -8.44 9.43
N LEU A 54 -11.09 -7.86 9.41
CA LEU A 54 -11.73 -7.34 8.19
C LEU A 54 -11.01 -6.13 7.59
N ASP A 55 -10.59 -5.19 8.43
CA ASP A 55 -9.88 -3.97 7.99
C ASP A 55 -8.53 -4.33 7.35
N GLU A 56 -7.80 -5.25 7.95
CA GLU A 56 -6.51 -5.71 7.42
C GLU A 56 -6.68 -6.55 6.14
N ASP A 57 -7.68 -7.43 6.08
CA ASP A 57 -8.00 -8.18 4.87
C ASP A 57 -8.40 -7.25 3.71
N ARG A 58 -9.18 -6.19 3.99
CA ARG A 58 -9.47 -5.12 3.01
C ARG A 58 -8.20 -4.39 2.58
N ARG A 59 -7.33 -4.02 3.51
CA ARG A 59 -6.05 -3.34 3.23
C ARG A 59 -5.17 -4.20 2.32
N ARG A 60 -5.07 -5.51 2.57
CA ARG A 60 -4.29 -6.44 1.74
C ARG A 60 -4.91 -6.67 0.37
N ARG A 61 -6.23 -6.74 0.26
CA ARG A 61 -6.89 -6.75 -1.06
C ARG A 61 -6.58 -5.47 -1.83
N ALA A 62 -6.67 -4.30 -1.19
CA ALA A 62 -6.35 -3.02 -1.83
C ALA A 62 -4.88 -2.95 -2.29
N MET A 63 -3.94 -3.37 -1.44
CA MET A 63 -2.52 -3.46 -1.81
C MET A 63 -2.29 -4.44 -2.96
N ARG A 64 -2.91 -5.63 -2.93
CA ARG A 64 -2.83 -6.60 -4.02
C ARG A 64 -3.35 -6.02 -5.33
N GLN A 65 -4.49 -5.33 -5.31
CA GLN A 65 -5.06 -4.70 -6.49
C GLN A 65 -4.17 -3.57 -7.02
N ALA A 66 -3.59 -2.75 -6.13
CA ALA A 66 -2.63 -1.73 -6.52
C ALA A 66 -1.35 -2.34 -7.11
N TRP A 67 -0.86 -3.44 -6.54
CA TRP A 67 0.30 -4.17 -7.04
C TRP A 67 0.04 -4.77 -8.43
N ILE A 68 -1.11 -5.41 -8.65
CA ILE A 68 -1.51 -5.92 -9.98
C ILE A 68 -1.55 -4.78 -11.00
N ARG A 69 -2.21 -3.65 -10.67
CA ARG A 69 -2.23 -2.47 -11.55
C ARG A 69 -0.83 -1.89 -11.83
N GLY A 70 0.06 -1.92 -10.83
CA GLY A 70 1.45 -1.51 -10.99
C GLY A 70 2.28 -2.46 -11.86
N GLN A 71 1.98 -3.76 -11.86
CA GLN A 71 2.59 -4.74 -12.76
C GLN A 71 2.13 -4.53 -14.21
N ASP A 72 0.87 -4.17 -14.43
CA ASP A 72 0.38 -3.80 -15.76
C ASP A 72 1.07 -2.54 -16.28
N ALA A 73 1.41 -1.58 -15.40
CA ALA A 73 2.17 -0.38 -15.75
C ALA A 73 3.65 -0.65 -16.06
N LEU A 74 4.22 -1.75 -15.56
CA LEU A 74 5.59 -2.20 -15.88
C LEU A 74 5.66 -3.08 -17.13
N SER A 75 4.52 -3.38 -17.80
CA SER A 75 4.56 -3.94 -19.14
C SER A 75 5.02 -2.84 -20.11
N PRO A 76 6.23 -2.92 -20.69
CA PRO A 76 6.79 -1.86 -21.52
C PRO A 76 6.25 -2.01 -22.94
N ASN A 77 4.94 -1.97 -23.14
CA ASN A 77 4.38 -1.83 -24.49
C ASN A 77 2.91 -1.39 -24.47
N LYS A 78 2.68 -0.13 -24.14
CA LYS A 78 1.63 0.60 -24.84
C LYS A 78 2.25 1.87 -25.37
N GLU A 79 2.85 1.71 -26.56
CA GLU A 79 2.96 2.76 -27.58
C GLU A 79 1.84 3.77 -27.34
N THR A 80 2.22 4.91 -26.79
CA THR A 80 1.35 6.04 -26.70
C THR A 80 1.24 6.54 -28.13
N ARG A 81 0.25 5.99 -28.86
CA ARG A 81 -0.25 6.58 -30.10
C ARG A 81 -0.85 7.93 -29.72
N TYR A 82 0.02 8.93 -29.57
CA TYR A 82 -0.36 10.31 -29.80
C TYR A 82 -0.56 10.43 -31.31
N SER A 83 -1.75 10.08 -31.75
CA SER A 83 -2.25 10.40 -33.07
C SER A 83 -2.16 11.92 -33.22
N ASN A 84 -1.40 12.36 -34.21
CA ASN A 84 -1.31 13.75 -34.64
C ASN A 84 -2.72 14.36 -34.75
N ALA A 85 -3.07 15.23 -33.81
CA ALA A 85 -4.11 16.22 -33.98
C ALA A 85 -3.40 17.58 -33.96
N ASN A 86 -3.25 18.14 -35.16
CA ASN A 86 -2.91 19.53 -35.39
C ASN A 86 -3.86 20.43 -34.58
N SER A 87 -3.33 21.12 -33.58
CA SER A 87 -3.88 22.38 -33.11
C SER A 87 -2.80 23.06 -32.27
N GLU A 88 -2.34 24.20 -32.77
CA GLU A 88 -1.38 25.08 -32.15
C GLU A 88 -1.80 25.55 -30.74
N GLU A 89 -0.80 26.04 -30.01
CA GLU A 89 -0.91 26.86 -28.79
C GLU A 89 -1.33 26.16 -27.49
N SER A 90 -0.32 25.74 -26.72
CA SER A 90 -0.02 26.28 -25.37
C SER A 90 0.96 25.33 -24.67
N LEU A 91 2.24 25.69 -24.68
CA LEU A 91 3.25 25.05 -23.84
C LEU A 91 3.20 25.69 -22.44
N PRO A 92 2.94 24.94 -21.35
CA PRO A 92 3.48 25.34 -20.07
C PRO A 92 4.92 24.82 -19.97
N ASN A 93 5.81 25.81 -19.83
CA ASN A 93 7.23 25.70 -19.60
C ASN A 93 7.63 24.76 -18.44
N SER A 94 8.81 24.18 -18.63
CA SER A 94 9.83 23.93 -17.61
C SER A 94 9.73 22.63 -16.80
N LEU A 95 10.40 21.59 -17.30
CA LEU A 95 11.03 20.58 -16.47
C LEU A 95 12.55 20.86 -16.47
N VAL A 96 13.04 21.55 -15.44
CA VAL A 96 14.48 21.71 -15.22
C VAL A 96 14.99 20.40 -14.61
N VAL A 97 15.74 19.63 -15.39
CA VAL A 97 16.56 18.52 -14.87
C VAL A 97 17.94 19.09 -14.56
N VAL A 98 18.28 19.17 -13.27
CA VAL A 98 19.65 19.48 -12.81
C VAL A 98 20.39 18.18 -12.55
N GLY A 99 21.46 17.96 -13.31
CA GLY A 99 22.68 17.34 -12.79
C GLY A 99 23.08 15.99 -13.39
N GLU A 100 23.77 16.01 -14.53
CA GLU A 100 24.91 15.13 -14.73
C GLU A 100 26.10 15.96 -15.24
N GLY A 101 27.12 16.06 -14.39
CA GLY A 101 28.33 16.83 -14.67
C GLY A 101 29.17 16.17 -15.75
N HIS A 102 29.30 16.84 -16.89
CA HIS A 102 30.33 16.55 -17.87
C HIS A 102 31.72 16.82 -17.28
N ARG A 103 32.50 15.75 -17.09
CA ARG A 103 33.96 15.82 -16.98
C ARG A 103 34.52 16.28 -18.32
N GLN A 104 35.05 17.50 -18.36
CA GLN A 104 35.83 18.00 -19.49
C GLN A 104 37.29 17.52 -19.33
N LEU A 105 37.72 16.63 -20.22
CA LEU A 105 39.14 16.37 -20.48
C LEU A 105 39.68 17.53 -21.32
N VAL A 106 40.72 18.20 -20.83
CA VAL A 106 41.55 19.12 -21.61
C VAL A 106 42.87 18.41 -21.86
N ALA A 107 43.23 18.33 -23.14
CA ALA A 107 44.50 17.82 -23.64
C ALA A 107 45.63 18.83 -23.42
#